data_AF-A0A7C4DK54-F1
#
_entry.id   AF-A0A7C4DK54-F1
#
_cell.length_a   1.000
_cell.length_b   1.000
_cell.length_c   1.000
_cell.angle_alpha   90.00
_cell.angle_beta   90.00
_cell.angle_gamma   90.00
#
_symmetry.space_group_name_H-M   'P 1'
#
loop_
_entity.id
_entity.type
_entity.pdbx_description
1 polymer ?
#
loop_
_entity_poly.entity_id
_entity_poly.type
_entity_poly.pdbx_seq_one_letter_code
_entity_poly.pdbx_strand_id
1 'polypeptide(L)'
;MTGHALTADSPLRRFMGLPILTSPYMPAGKVLLTPPKNLVFGLSTEMVSTRRFNERARAIEWTFDTACDYEIAVKQACVYGY
;
A
#
# COMPACT_ATOMS: atom_id res chain seq x y z
N MET A 1 -8.69 5.09 25.84
CA MET A 1 -9.71 5.35 24.80
C MET A 1 -9.89 4.07 24.00
N THR A 2 -11.03 3.40 24.11
CA THR A 2 -11.36 2.19 23.34
C THR A 2 -12.05 2.62 22.06
N GLY A 3 -11.30 2.72 20.96
CA GLY A 3 -11.86 3.06 19.65
C GLY A 3 -12.46 1.83 18.98
N HIS A 4 -13.77 1.79 18.82
CA HIS A 4 -14.41 0.80 17.92
C HIS A 4 -14.11 1.18 16.47
N ALA A 5 -13.74 0.18 15.65
CA ALA A 5 -13.62 0.36 14.21
C ALA A 5 -15.00 0.66 13.61
N LEU A 6 -15.22 1.90 13.20
CA LEU A 6 -16.45 2.30 12.52
C LEU A 6 -16.56 1.53 11.19
N THR A 7 -17.63 0.76 11.05
CA THR A 7 -17.96 -0.03 9.86
C THR A 7 -18.16 0.86 8.63
N ALA A 8 -17.81 0.34 7.45
CA ALA A 8 -17.68 1.08 6.19
C ALA A 8 -18.99 1.70 5.66
N ASP A 9 -20.16 1.29 6.16
CA ASP A 9 -21.47 1.67 5.62
C ASP A 9 -22.08 2.95 6.23
N SER A 10 -21.36 3.66 7.10
CA SER A 10 -21.88 4.92 7.66
C SER A 10 -21.89 6.04 6.60
N PRO A 11 -22.99 6.82 6.45
CA PRO A 11 -23.07 7.95 5.52
C PRO A 11 -22.01 9.03 5.77
N LEU A 12 -21.36 9.00 6.94
CA LEU A 12 -20.25 9.86 7.32
C LEU A 12 -18.91 9.51 6.63
N ARG A 13 -18.82 8.37 5.91
CA ARG A 13 -17.62 7.94 5.15
C ARG A 13 -17.76 8.11 3.64
N ARG A 14 -18.50 9.13 3.19
CA ARG A 14 -18.60 9.49 1.78
C ARG A 14 -18.04 10.88 1.51
N PHE A 15 -17.19 10.99 0.49
CA PHE A 15 -16.71 12.27 -0.03
C PHE A 15 -17.34 12.47 -1.40
N MET A 16 -18.15 13.52 -1.56
CA MET A 16 -18.89 13.79 -2.81
C MET A 16 -19.73 12.58 -3.30
N GLY A 17 -20.32 11.82 -2.36
CA GLY A 17 -21.11 10.63 -2.66
C GLY A 17 -20.30 9.35 -2.94
N LEU A 18 -18.98 9.45 -3.08
CA LEU A 18 -18.06 8.34 -3.28
C LEU A 18 -17.59 7.74 -1.95
N PRO A 19 -17.37 6.41 -1.87
CA PRO A 19 -16.89 5.77 -0.65
C PRO A 19 -15.45 6.21 -0.32
N ILE A 20 -15.19 6.54 0.94
CA ILE A 20 -13.84 6.85 1.43
C ILE A 20 -13.14 5.55 1.82
N LEU A 21 -12.04 5.24 1.14
CA LEU A 21 -11.13 4.17 1.54
C LEU A 21 -10.09 4.74 2.50
N THR A 22 -10.12 4.27 3.75
CA THR A 22 -9.17 4.70 4.78
C THR A 22 -7.91 3.84 4.73
N SER A 23 -6.74 4.47 4.68
CA SER A 23 -5.44 3.81 4.83
C SER A 23 -4.66 4.45 5.97
N PRO A 24 -4.05 3.66 6.88
CA PRO A 24 -3.20 4.21 7.94
C PRO A 24 -1.93 4.88 7.41
N TYR A 25 -1.60 4.66 6.13
CA TYR A 25 -0.45 5.23 5.45
C TYR A 25 -0.76 6.52 4.68
N MET A 26 -2.02 6.99 4.68
CA MET A 26 -2.38 8.26 4.07
C MET A 26 -2.00 9.42 5.01
N PRO A 27 -1.21 10.41 4.57
CA PRO A 27 -0.90 11.58 5.38
C PRO A 27 -2.16 12.35 5.80
N ALA A 28 -2.14 12.92 7.01
CA ALA A 28 -3.27 13.69 7.52
C ALA A 28 -3.56 14.91 6.63
N GLY A 29 -4.85 15.18 6.38
CA GLY A 29 -5.30 16.34 5.59
C GLY A 29 -5.03 16.22 4.08
N LYS A 30 -4.71 15.02 3.59
CA LYS A 30 -4.50 14.74 2.16
C LYS A 30 -5.47 13.67 1.68
N VAL A 31 -5.94 13.83 0.45
CA VAL A 31 -6.85 12.90 -0.22
C VAL A 31 -6.29 12.54 -1.58
N LEU A 32 -6.39 11.25 -1.92
CA LEU A 32 -6.12 10.74 -3.25
C LEU A 32 -7.45 10.35 -3.90
N LEU A 33 -7.79 11.01 -5.01
CA LEU A 33 -8.97 10.68 -5.80
C LEU A 33 -8.53 10.01 -7.09
N THR A 34 -8.80 8.71 -7.17
CA THR A 34 -8.48 7.87 -8.33
C THR A 34 -9.30 6.58 -8.26
N PRO A 35 -9.68 5.95 -9.38
CA PRO A 35 -10.24 4.61 -9.34
C PRO A 35 -9.26 3.62 -8.66
N PRO A 36 -9.70 2.75 -7.74
CA PRO A 36 -8.77 1.85 -7.02
C PRO A 36 -7.93 0.95 -7.94
N LYS A 37 -8.50 0.53 -9.08
CA LYS A 37 -7.80 -0.27 -10.11
C LYS A 37 -6.69 0.49 -10.84
N ASN A 38 -6.62 1.82 -10.68
CA ASN A 38 -5.60 2.66 -11.28
C ASN A 38 -4.27 2.61 -10.48
N LEU A 39 -4.32 2.11 -9.24
CA LEU A 39 -3.15 1.88 -8.40
C LEU A 39 -2.60 0.49 -8.70
N VAL A 40 -1.46 0.44 -9.37
CA VAL A 40 -0.84 -0.80 -9.84
C VAL A 40 0.40 -1.10 -9.01
N PHE A 41 0.49 -2.34 -8.55
CA PHE A 41 1.70 -2.89 -7.95
C PHE A 41 2.31 -3.88 -8.93
N GLY A 42 3.48 -3.54 -9.47
CA GLY A 42 4.27 -4.39 -10.33
C GLY A 42 5.23 -5.23 -9.50
N LEU A 43 5.27 -6.53 -9.75
CA LEU A 43 6.22 -7.45 -9.15
C LEU A 43 6.90 -8.24 -10.26
N SER A 44 8.22 -8.33 -10.22
CA SER A 44 8.95 -9.25 -11.09
C SER A 44 8.53 -10.68 -10.81
N THR A 45 8.42 -11.51 -11.85
CA THR A 45 8.14 -12.95 -11.69
C THR A 45 9.33 -13.71 -11.12
N GLU A 46 10.51 -13.10 -11.10
CA GLU A 46 11.73 -13.70 -10.59
C GLU A 46 12.08 -13.12 -9.22
N MET A 47 12.47 -14.01 -8.31
CA MET A 47 12.96 -13.69 -6.98
C MET A 47 14.26 -14.47 -6.75
N VAL A 48 15.30 -13.77 -6.31
CA VAL A 48 16.57 -14.38 -5.94
C VAL A 48 16.53 -14.70 -4.46
N SER A 49 16.80 -15.96 -4.11
CA SER A 49 16.95 -16.40 -2.73
C SER A 49 18.37 -16.90 -2.51
N THR A 50 19.04 -16.34 -1.51
CA THR A 50 20.38 -16.78 -1.09
C THR A 50 20.37 -17.16 0.38
N ARG A 51 21.15 -18.18 0.72
CA ARG A 51 21.31 -18.68 2.08
C ARG A 51 22.79 -18.75 2.41
N ARG A 52 23.19 -18.16 3.54
CA ARG A 52 24.54 -18.31 4.08
C ARG A 52 24.50 -18.63 5.56
N PHE A 53 25.46 -19.41 6.02
CA PHE A 53 25.68 -19.60 7.45
C PHE A 53 26.70 -18.57 7.93
N ASN A 54 26.30 -17.74 8.88
CA ASN A 54 27.20 -16.81 9.55
C ASN A 54 27.77 -17.52 10.79
N GLU A 55 28.98 -18.05 10.67
CA GLU A 55 29.66 -18.81 11.72
C GLU A 55 29.90 -18.00 13.00
N ARG A 56 30.21 -16.70 12.86
CA ARG A 56 30.45 -15.80 13.99
C ARG A 56 29.16 -15.54 14.77
N ALA A 57 28.04 -15.34 14.06
CA ALA A 57 26.72 -15.17 14.67
C ALA A 57 26.07 -16.51 15.06
N ARG A 58 26.62 -17.64 14.60
CA ARG A 58 26.02 -18.99 14.67
C ARG A 58 24.57 -19.01 14.17
N ALA A 59 24.31 -18.28 13.09
CA ALA A 59 22.97 -18.07 12.54
C ALA A 59 22.93 -18.34 11.04
N ILE A 60 21.79 -18.82 10.55
CA ILE A 60 21.53 -18.94 9.11
C ILE A 60 20.88 -17.63 8.67
N GLU A 61 21.51 -16.97 7.71
CA GLU A 61 20.99 -15.76 7.08
C GLU A 61 20.36 -16.12 5.73
N TRP A 62 19.11 -15.73 5.57
CA TRP A 62 18.38 -15.82 4.32
C TRP A 62 18.18 -14.42 3.77
N THR A 63 18.53 -14.23 2.50
CA THR A 63 18.28 -12.99 1.77
C THR A 63 17.37 -13.31 0.60
N PHE A 64 16.26 -12.57 0.52
CA PHE A 64 15.32 -12.60 -0.59
C PHE A 64 15.37 -11.25 -1.27
N ASP A 65 15.62 -11.26 -2.58
CA ASP A 65 15.68 -10.07 -3.42
C ASP A 65 14.62 -10.20 -4.52
N THR A 66 13.77 -9.18 -4.64
CA THR A 66 12.72 -9.10 -5.64
C THR A 66 12.55 -7.65 -6.08
N ALA A 67 12.40 -7.45 -7.39
CA ALA A 67 12.10 -6.14 -7.95
C ALA A 67 10.59 -5.90 -7.89
N CYS A 68 10.18 -4.82 -7.23
CA CYS A 68 8.81 -4.36 -7.18
C CYS A 68 8.72 -2.85 -7.45
N ASP A 69 7.63 -2.41 -8.05
CA ASP A 69 7.37 -0.99 -8.31
C ASP A 69 5.88 -0.64 -8.12
N TYR A 70 5.61 0.64 -7.85
CA TYR A 70 4.27 1.18 -7.68
C TYR A 70 4.00 2.21 -8.78
N GLU A 71 2.94 1.98 -9.57
CA GLU A 71 2.60 2.85 -10.69
C GLU A 71 1.12 3.28 -10.67
N ILE A 72 0.86 4.48 -11.20
CA ILE A 72 -0.48 4.96 -11.52
C ILE A 72 -0.69 4.75 -13.02
N ALA A 73 -1.59 3.83 -13.40
CA ALA A 73 -1.77 3.41 -14.80
C ALA A 73 -2.22 4.56 -15.72
N VAL A 74 -3.14 5.41 -15.25
CA VAL A 74 -3.65 6.59 -15.95
C VAL A 74 -3.42 7.81 -15.06
N LYS A 75 -2.34 8.53 -15.33
CA LYS A 75 -1.88 9.67 -14.51
C LYS A 75 -2.91 10.80 -14.44
N GLN A 76 -3.64 11.04 -15.54
CA GLN A 76 -4.68 12.08 -15.62
C GLN A 76 -5.92 11.76 -14.77
N ALA A 77 -6.15 10.48 -14.47
CA ALA A 77 -7.27 10.03 -13.64
C ALA A 77 -6.94 10.01 -12.14
N CYS A 78 -5.78 10.57 -11.76
CA CYS A 78 -5.31 10.61 -10.39
C CYS A 78 -5.10 12.06 -9.95
N VAL A 79 -5.87 12.50 -8.96
CA VAL A 79 -5.69 13.80 -8.32
C VAL A 79 -5.28 13.58 -6.88
N TYR A 80 -4.19 14.22 -6.50
CA TYR A 80 -3.72 14.27 -5.11
C TYR A 80 -3.87 15.71 -4.62
N GLY A 81 -4.63 15.91 -3.55
CA GLY A 81 -5.02 17.25 -3.14
C GLY A 81 -5.68 17.29 -1.77
N TYR A 82 -6.22 18.46 -1.42
CA TYR A 82 -7.01 18.72 -0.22
C TYR A 82 -8.35 19.29 -0.66
#